data_AF-A0A955G894-F1
#
_entry.id   AF-A0A955G894-F1
#
_cell.length_a   1.000
_cell.length_b   1.000
_cell.length_c   1.000
_cell.angle_alpha   90.00
_cell.angle_beta   90.00
_cell.angle_gamma   90.00
#
_symmetry.space_group_name_H-M   'P 1'
#
loop_
_entity.id
_entity.type
_entity.pdbx_description
1 polymer ?
#
loop_
_entity_poly.entity_id
_entity_poly.type
_entity_poly.pdbx_seq_one_letter_code
_entity_poly.pdbx_strand_id
1 'polypeptide(L)'
;MSLFNTQIIAQAQEDGGFSVGVLAITAIIIGLPILLLIVWLKVDQIRHKRPLQEIDPNVKYTFWHHIKVVTIPMFSYRITFMVQKRK
;
A
#
# COMPACT_ATOMS: atom_id res chain seq x y z
N MET A 1 31.89 7.79 -40.33
CA MET A 1 31.74 6.71 -39.33
C MET A 1 31.59 7.20 -37.89
N SER A 2 32.24 8.30 -37.47
CA SER A 2 32.15 8.80 -36.08
C SER A 2 30.73 9.23 -35.63
N LEU A 3 29.95 9.91 -36.49
CA LEU A 3 28.62 10.41 -36.13
C LEU A 3 27.57 9.32 -35.86
N PHE A 4 27.71 8.15 -36.50
CA PHE A 4 26.79 7.03 -36.33
C PHE A 4 26.94 6.38 -34.94
N ASN A 5 28.19 6.29 -34.44
CA ASN A 5 28.46 5.79 -33.09
C ASN A 5 27.93 6.74 -32.02
N THR A 6 28.04 8.06 -32.21
CA THR A 6 27.56 9.04 -31.25
C THR A 6 26.04 9.02 -31.11
N GLN A 7 25.31 8.80 -32.21
CA GLN A 7 23.84 8.69 -32.16
C GLN A 7 23.37 7.43 -31.45
N ILE A 8 24.00 6.27 -31.68
CA ILE A 8 23.64 5.02 -30.98
C ILE A 8 23.90 5.14 -29.47
N ILE A 9 25.01 5.77 -29.07
CA ILE A 9 25.33 5.98 -27.65
C ILE A 9 24.37 6.98 -27.00
N ALA A 10 24.01 8.06 -27.69
CA ALA A 10 23.03 9.04 -27.20
C ALA A 10 21.64 8.42 -27.01
N GLN A 11 21.22 7.58 -27.96
CA GLN A 11 19.92 6.92 -27.93
C GLN A 11 19.85 5.85 -26.82
N ALA A 12 20.93 5.07 -26.63
CA ALA A 12 21.03 4.12 -25.51
C ALA A 12 21.01 4.81 -24.12
N GLN A 13 21.50 6.05 -24.03
CA GLN A 13 21.48 6.84 -22.81
C GLN A 13 20.09 7.42 -22.51
N GLU A 14 19.33 7.86 -23.53
CA GLU A 14 17.93 8.28 -23.37
C GLU A 14 17.03 7.12 -22.96
N ASP A 15 17.21 5.93 -23.55
CA ASP A 15 16.41 4.75 -23.24
C ASP A 15 16.64 4.25 -21.80
N GLY A 16 17.88 4.33 -21.30
CA GLY A 16 18.23 3.99 -19.92
C GLY A 16 17.69 4.97 -18.87
N GLY A 17 17.72 6.26 -19.18
CA GLY A 17 17.19 7.32 -18.29
C GLY A 17 15.67 7.32 -18.20
N PHE A 18 14.98 7.14 -19.34
CA PHE A 18 13.52 7.06 -19.41
C PHE A 18 13.01 5.81 -18.67
N SER A 19 13.67 4.66 -18.84
CA SER A 19 13.36 3.40 -18.16
C SER A 19 13.40 3.52 -16.63
N VAL A 20 14.50 4.05 -16.07
CA VAL A 20 14.68 4.12 -14.61
C VAL A 20 13.73 5.15 -13.98
N GLY A 21 13.52 6.30 -14.64
CA GLY A 21 12.57 7.31 -14.18
C GLY A 21 11.13 6.79 -14.13
N VAL A 22 10.70 6.08 -15.17
CA VAL A 22 9.36 5.47 -15.23
C VAL A 22 9.20 4.39 -14.15
N LEU A 23 10.20 3.54 -13.94
CA LEU A 23 10.17 2.52 -12.88
C LEU A 23 10.09 3.14 -11.48
N ALA A 24 10.88 4.18 -11.21
CA ALA A 24 10.87 4.87 -9.93
C ALA A 24 9.50 5.54 -9.66
N ILE A 25 8.94 6.24 -10.64
CA ILE A 25 7.62 6.87 -10.52
C ILE A 25 6.54 5.82 -10.31
N THR A 26 6.57 4.72 -11.06
CA THR A 26 5.61 3.61 -10.93
C THR A 26 5.70 2.97 -9.54
N ALA A 27 6.92 2.74 -9.05
CA ALA A 27 7.15 2.21 -7.71
C ALA A 27 6.61 3.14 -6.61
N ILE A 28 6.72 4.47 -6.78
CA ILE A 28 6.17 5.43 -5.82
C ILE A 28 4.64 5.44 -5.89
N ILE A 29 4.04 5.48 -7.09
CA ILE A 29 2.59 5.53 -7.28
C ILE A 29 1.91 4.30 -6.65
N ILE A 30 2.54 3.13 -6.72
CA ILE A 30 1.98 1.90 -6.14
C ILE A 30 2.42 1.72 -4.68
N GLY A 31 3.69 1.97 -4.39
CA GLY A 31 4.29 1.75 -3.08
C GLY A 31 3.80 2.73 -2.02
N LEU A 32 3.62 4.01 -2.37
CA LEU A 32 3.22 5.04 -1.41
C LEU A 32 1.80 4.80 -0.85
N PRO A 33 0.76 4.50 -1.66
CA PRO A 33 -0.56 4.14 -1.13
C PRO A 33 -0.53 2.90 -0.23
N ILE A 34 0.23 1.87 -0.61
CA ILE A 34 0.36 0.65 0.20
C ILE A 34 1.03 0.96 1.54
N LEU A 35 2.09 1.76 1.53
CA LEU A 35 2.79 2.18 2.75
C LEU A 35 1.87 3.01 3.65
N LEU A 36 1.14 3.98 3.07
CA LEU A 36 0.16 4.77 3.81
C LEU A 36 -0.95 3.90 4.41
N LEU A 37 -1.43 2.89 3.68
CA LEU A 37 -2.43 1.94 4.17
C LEU A 37 -1.90 1.13 5.37
N ILE A 38 -0.67 0.64 5.29
CA ILE A 38 -0.03 -0.12 6.39
C ILE A 38 0.13 0.76 7.63
N VAL A 39 0.61 2.01 7.46
CA VAL A 39 0.74 2.97 8.56
C VAL A 39 -0.63 3.26 9.18
N TRP A 40 -1.65 3.49 8.35
CA TRP A 40 -3.01 3.76 8.81
C TRP A 40 -3.57 2.57 9.62
N LEU A 41 -3.45 1.34 9.12
CA LEU A 41 -3.85 0.13 9.85
C LEU A 41 -3.09 -0.05 11.16
N LYS A 42 -1.82 0.37 11.22
CA LYS A 42 -1.03 0.29 12.45
C LYS A 42 -1.52 1.27 13.50
N VAL A 43 -1.82 2.50 13.10
CA VAL A 43 -2.41 3.52 13.99
C VAL A 43 -3.78 3.05 14.47
N ASP A 44 -4.60 2.49 13.58
CA ASP A 44 -5.92 1.97 13.93
C ASP A 44 -5.83 0.81 14.93
N GLN A 45 -4.89 -0.12 14.74
CA GLN A 45 -4.60 -1.18 15.69
C GLN A 45 -4.27 -0.63 17.07
N ILE A 46 -3.41 0.39 17.16
CA ILE A 46 -2.99 0.98 18.45
C ILE A 46 -4.20 1.62 19.14
N ARG A 47 -5.04 2.34 18.40
CA ARG A 47 -6.25 2.98 18.94
C ARG A 47 -7.21 1.96 19.54
N HIS A 48 -7.43 0.83 18.88
CA HIS A 48 -8.29 -0.24 19.37
C HIS A 48 -7.66 -1.06 20.51
N LYS A 49 -6.33 -1.20 20.51
CA LYS A 49 -5.60 -1.95 21.53
C LYS A 49 -5.64 -1.27 22.91
N ARG A 50 -5.54 0.06 22.96
CA ARG A 50 -5.52 0.83 24.23
C ARG A 50 -6.69 0.52 25.16
N PRO A 51 -7.98 0.67 24.75
CA PRO A 51 -9.10 0.38 25.64
C PRO A 51 -9.22 -1.10 26.01
N LEU A 52 -8.77 -2.02 25.13
CA LEU A 52 -8.77 -3.45 25.42
C LEU A 52 -7.78 -3.79 26.56
N GLN A 53 -6.62 -3.14 26.57
CA GLN A 53 -5.61 -3.33 27.62
C GLN A 53 -5.97 -2.65 28.94
N GLU A 54 -6.79 -1.60 28.91
CA GLU A 54 -7.32 -0.95 30.11
C GLU A 54 -8.30 -1.84 30.86
N ILE A 55 -9.04 -2.69 30.15
CA ILE A 55 -10.00 -3.64 30.72
C ILE A 55 -9.31 -4.96 31.12
N ASP A 56 -8.48 -5.51 30.25
CA ASP A 56 -7.69 -6.73 30.52
C ASP A 56 -6.22 -6.53 30.08
N PRO A 57 -5.29 -6.32 31.02
CA PRO A 57 -3.89 -6.12 30.69
C PRO A 57 -3.22 -7.37 30.06
N ASN A 58 -3.80 -8.56 30.22
CA ASN A 58 -3.27 -9.80 29.65
C ASN A 58 -3.77 -10.06 28.21
N VAL A 59 -4.63 -9.20 27.66
CA VAL A 59 -5.19 -9.40 26.32
C VAL A 59 -4.13 -9.36 25.24
N LYS A 60 -3.95 -10.48 24.52
CA LYS A 60 -3.01 -10.59 23.40
C LYS A 60 -3.63 -10.06 22.11
N TYR A 61 -3.65 -8.74 21.97
CA TYR A 61 -4.12 -8.09 20.75
C TYR A 61 -2.98 -7.89 19.73
N THR A 62 -2.93 -8.75 18.71
CA THR A 62 -1.91 -8.72 17.63
C THR A 62 -2.43 -8.02 16.37
N PHE A 63 -1.53 -7.63 15.46
CA PHE A 63 -1.91 -6.99 14.19
C PHE A 63 -2.76 -7.92 13.32
N TRP A 64 -2.42 -9.21 13.28
CA TRP A 64 -3.21 -10.23 12.59
C TRP A 64 -4.62 -10.34 13.16
N HIS A 65 -4.74 -10.29 14.49
CA HIS A 65 -6.03 -10.31 15.15
C HIS A 65 -6.87 -9.09 14.75
N HIS A 66 -6.28 -7.89 14.76
CA HIS A 66 -6.94 -6.66 14.33
C HIS A 66 -7.46 -6.74 12.89
N ILE A 67 -6.64 -7.22 11.95
CA ILE A 67 -7.09 -7.39 10.56
C ILE A 67 -8.25 -8.38 10.47
N LYS A 68 -8.17 -9.51 11.17
CA LYS A 68 -9.20 -10.56 11.10
C LYS A 68 -10.54 -10.13 11.69
N VAL A 69 -10.53 -9.42 12.81
CA VAL A 69 -11.78 -9.12 13.56
C VAL A 69 -12.34 -7.73 13.28
N VAL A 70 -11.52 -6.79 12.80
CA VAL A 70 -11.95 -5.41 12.50
C VAL A 70 -11.91 -5.16 11.00
N THR A 71 -10.72 -5.27 10.39
CA THR A 71 -10.52 -4.81 9.00
C THR A 71 -11.28 -5.66 7.99
N ILE A 72 -11.12 -6.99 7.99
CA ILE A 72 -11.76 -7.90 7.02
C ILE A 72 -13.30 -7.83 7.09
N PRO A 73 -13.93 -7.86 8.28
CA PRO A 73 -15.38 -7.70 8.39
C PRO A 73 -15.85 -6.34 7.88
N MET A 74 -15.17 -5.24 8.23
CA MET A 74 -15.52 -3.90 7.75
C MET A 74 -15.47 -3.78 6.22
N PHE A 75 -14.48 -4.42 5.58
CA PHE A 75 -14.43 -4.52 4.12
C PHE A 75 -15.58 -5.36 3.56
N SER A 76 -15.87 -6.50 4.18
CA SER A 76 -16.95 -7.40 3.76
C SER A 76 -18.32 -6.71 3.86
N TYR A 77 -18.58 -5.97 4.94
CA TYR A 77 -19.80 -5.19 5.12
C TYR A 77 -19.96 -4.11 4.04
N ARG A 78 -18.88 -3.40 3.69
CA ARG A 78 -18.93 -2.39 2.61
C ARG A 78 -19.29 -2.99 1.25
N ILE A 79 -18.78 -4.17 0.94
CA ILE A 79 -19.09 -4.87 -0.33
C ILE A 79 -20.56 -5.31 -0.34
N THR A 80 -21.05 -5.89 0.75
CA THR A 80 -22.46 -6.35 0.85
C THR A 80 -23.46 -5.20 0.66
N PHE A 81 -23.23 -4.04 1.28
CA PHE A 81 -24.09 -2.86 1.10
C PHE A 81 -24.05 -2.30 -0.34
N MET A 82 -22.89 -2.30 -1.00
CA MET A 82 -22.79 -1.87 -2.40
C MET A 82 -23.57 -2.78 -3.36
N VAL A 83 -23.64 -4.09 -3.07
CA VAL A 83 -24.43 -5.04 -3.86
C VAL A 83 -25.93 -4.87 -3.60
N GLN A 84 -26.33 -4.65 -2.35
CA GLN A 84 -27.73 -4.47 -1.99
C GLN A 84 -28.34 -3.17 -2.55
N LYS A 85 -27.55 -2.10 -2.66
CA LYS A 85 -28.01 -0.81 -3.23
C LYS A 85 -28.11 -0.82 -4.77
N ARG A 86 -27.58 -1.86 -5.43
CA ARG A 86 -27.54 -1.99 -6.90
C ARG A 86 -28.60 -2.96 -7.46
N LYS A 87 -29.43 -3.54 -6.59
CA LYS A 87 -30.67 -4.25 -6.94
C LYS A 87 -31.85 -3.32 -6.70
#